data_AF-A0A7J6VNS3-F1
#
_entry.id   AF-A0A7J6VNS3-F1
#
_cell.length_a   1.000
_cell.length_b   1.000
_cell.length_c   1.000
_cell.angle_alpha   90.00
_cell.angle_beta   90.00
_cell.angle_gamma   90.00
#
_symmetry.space_group_name_H-M   'P 1'
#
loop_
_entity.id
_entity.type
_entity.pdbx_description
1 polymer ?
#
loop_
_entity_poly.entity_id
_entity_poly.type
_entity_poly.pdbx_seq_one_letter_code
_entity_poly.pdbx_strand_id
1 'polypeptide(L)'
;MIMVQPDSIPLNQVLPVFLKVLPLKEDHEESLAVYGCICNLVLSSNPQILSLVPELVNLVAQVVVSPAETPEVKALVGRLFSHLISLYGHQMQPILSNLSPAHANALAVFAPKS
;
A
#
# COMPACT_ATOMS: atom_id res chain seq x y z
N MET A 1 -17.80 15.27 -20.48
CA MET A 1 -17.17 15.88 -19.29
C MET A 1 -18.13 15.70 -18.13
N ILE A 2 -17.91 14.69 -17.29
CA ILE A 2 -18.68 14.50 -16.05
C ILE A 2 -17.77 14.98 -14.93
N MET A 3 -18.16 16.08 -14.31
CA MET A 3 -17.57 16.57 -13.07
C MET A 3 -17.67 15.46 -12.02
N VAL A 4 -16.55 14.80 -11.72
CA VAL A 4 -16.48 13.83 -10.62
C VAL A 4 -16.41 14.62 -9.33
N GLN A 5 -17.51 14.55 -8.58
CA GLN A 5 -17.68 15.16 -7.28
C GLN A 5 -16.74 14.47 -6.25
N PRO A 6 -15.76 15.18 -5.67
CA PRO A 6 -14.83 14.61 -4.68
C PRO A 6 -15.51 14.15 -3.37
N ASP A 7 -16.72 14.64 -3.10
CA ASP A 7 -17.46 14.42 -1.84
C ASP A 7 -18.44 13.24 -1.84
N SER A 8 -18.59 12.49 -2.93
CA SER A 8 -19.62 11.44 -3.02
C SER A 8 -19.21 10.06 -2.51
N ILE A 9 -17.92 9.81 -2.22
CA ILE A 9 -17.45 8.49 -1.80
C ILE A 9 -17.06 8.54 -0.31
N PRO A 10 -17.79 7.83 0.58
CA PRO A 10 -17.42 7.72 1.99
C PRO A 10 -16.18 6.83 2.13
N LEU A 11 -15.00 7.42 1.93
CA LEU A 11 -13.71 6.73 1.96
C LEU A 11 -13.46 5.98 3.28
N ASN A 12 -14.02 6.44 4.40
CA ASN A 12 -13.99 5.73 5.69
C ASN A 12 -14.65 4.35 5.65
N GLN A 13 -15.69 4.18 4.82
CA GLN A 13 -16.40 2.91 4.66
C GLN A 13 -15.82 2.10 3.51
N VAL A 14 -15.38 2.79 2.45
CA VAL A 14 -14.92 2.14 1.22
C VAL A 14 -13.49 1.65 1.34
N LEU A 15 -12.55 2.43 1.89
CA LEU A 15 -11.13 2.06 1.96
C LEU A 15 -10.88 0.73 2.69
N PRO A 16 -11.48 0.45 3.86
CA PRO A 16 -11.25 -0.83 4.54
C PRO A 16 -11.74 -2.03 3.72
N VAL A 17 -12.87 -1.90 3.02
CA VAL A 17 -13.41 -2.97 2.16
C VAL A 17 -12.57 -3.12 0.90
N PHE A 18 -12.13 -2.00 0.33
CA PHE A 18 -11.27 -1.95 -0.86
C PHE A 18 -9.91 -2.61 -0.59
N LEU A 19 -9.25 -2.32 0.53
CA LEU A 19 -7.98 -2.95 0.89
C LEU A 19 -8.12 -4.46 1.15
N LYS A 20 -9.29 -4.93 1.61
CA LYS A 20 -9.54 -6.36 1.87
C LYS A 20 -9.66 -7.21 0.61
N VAL A 21 -10.04 -6.61 -0.52
CA VAL A 21 -10.16 -7.33 -1.79
C VAL A 21 -8.87 -7.31 -2.60
N LEU A 22 -7.88 -6.53 -2.18
CA LEU A 22 -6.54 -6.50 -2.73
C LEU A 22 -5.64 -7.59 -2.10
N PRO A 23 -4.57 -8.02 -2.80
CA PRO A 23 -4.10 -7.60 -4.12
C PRO A 23 -5.02 -8.05 -5.27
N LEU A 24 -4.90 -7.41 -6.44
CA LEU A 24 -5.62 -7.82 -7.65
C LEU A 24 -5.23 -9.25 -8.03
N LYS A 25 -6.22 -10.05 -8.46
CA LYS A 25 -6.04 -11.49 -8.71
C LYS A 25 -6.00 -11.88 -10.18
N GLU A 26 -6.65 -11.11 -11.04
CA GLU A 26 -6.87 -11.46 -12.45
C GLU A 26 -6.49 -10.29 -13.35
N ASP A 27 -7.03 -9.10 -13.06
CA ASP A 27 -6.77 -7.90 -13.84
C ASP A 27 -5.59 -7.10 -13.27
N HIS A 28 -4.38 -7.46 -13.72
CA HIS A 28 -3.15 -6.76 -13.33
C HIS A 28 -2.83 -5.54 -14.21
N GLU A 29 -3.60 -5.28 -15.27
CA GLU A 29 -3.43 -4.08 -16.09
C GLU A 29 -3.80 -2.83 -15.29
N GLU A 30 -4.77 -2.97 -14.38
CA GLU A 30 -5.22 -1.91 -13.47
C GLU A 30 -4.35 -1.75 -12.20
N SER A 31 -3.35 -2.62 -11.99
CA SER A 31 -2.50 -2.59 -10.79
C SER A 31 -1.86 -1.20 -10.58
N LEU A 32 -1.30 -0.60 -11.63
CA LEU A 32 -0.65 0.72 -11.53
C LEU A 32 -1.64 1.81 -11.11
N ALA A 33 -2.85 1.80 -11.68
CA ALA A 33 -3.89 2.77 -11.36
C ALA A 33 -4.37 2.60 -9.90
N VAL A 34 -4.64 1.37 -9.49
CA VAL A 34 -5.12 1.03 -8.14
C VAL A 34 -4.09 1.37 -7.08
N TYR A 35 -2.87 0.83 -7.19
CA TYR A 35 -1.82 1.09 -6.21
C TYR A 35 -1.33 2.53 -6.26
N GLY A 36 -1.37 3.18 -7.43
CA GLY A 36 -1.07 4.61 -7.58
C GLY A 36 -2.05 5.49 -6.82
N CYS A 37 -3.35 5.16 -6.87
CA CYS A 37 -4.37 5.85 -6.07
C CYS A 37 -4.10 5.73 -4.57
N ILE A 38 -3.79 4.52 -4.08
CA ILE A 38 -3.43 4.28 -2.68
C ILE A 38 -2.20 5.09 -2.28
N CYS A 39 -1.15 5.10 -3.12
CA CYS A 39 0.04 5.90 -2.89
C CYS A 39 -0.31 7.39 -2.77
N ASN A 40 -1.13 7.92 -3.68
CA ASN A 40 -1.54 9.33 -3.65
C ASN A 40 -2.32 9.68 -2.37
N LEU A 41 -3.19 8.79 -1.88
CA LEU A 41 -3.91 9.02 -0.62
C LEU A 41 -2.95 9.12 0.57
N VAL A 42 -1.93 8.26 0.63
CA VAL A 42 -0.93 8.29 1.70
C VAL A 42 -0.06 9.54 1.61
N LEU A 43 0.39 9.91 0.40
CA LEU A 43 1.16 11.14 0.17
C LEU A 43 0.34 12.40 0.49
N SER A 44 -0.98 12.36 0.31
CA SER A 44 -1.90 13.43 0.70
C SER A 44 -2.16 13.46 2.21
N SER A 45 -1.51 12.61 2.99
CA SER A 45 -1.69 12.49 4.45
C SER A 45 -3.16 12.28 4.85
N ASN A 46 -3.93 11.54 4.04
CA ASN A 46 -5.35 11.34 4.30
C ASN A 46 -5.55 10.51 5.60
N PRO A 47 -6.30 11.01 6.60
CA PRO A 47 -6.37 10.35 7.91
C PRO A 47 -7.03 8.96 7.85
N GLN A 48 -7.90 8.70 6.88
CA GLN A 48 -8.58 7.40 6.74
C GLN A 48 -7.59 6.34 6.26
N ILE A 49 -6.75 6.64 5.27
CA ILE A 49 -5.74 5.68 4.78
C ILE A 49 -4.62 5.48 5.80
N LEU A 50 -4.24 6.54 6.53
CA LEU A 50 -3.22 6.46 7.58
C LEU A 50 -3.70 5.64 8.80
N SER A 51 -5.01 5.55 9.03
CA SER A 51 -5.56 4.64 10.05
C SER A 51 -5.44 3.16 9.68
N LEU A 52 -5.14 2.86 8.41
CA LEU A 52 -5.04 1.51 7.84
C LEU A 52 -3.59 1.11 7.49
N VAL A 53 -2.60 1.75 8.11
CA VAL A 53 -1.17 1.48 7.86
C VAL A 53 -0.80 0.00 8.05
N PRO A 54 -1.27 -0.72 9.09
CA PRO A 54 -1.00 -2.15 9.22
C PRO A 54 -1.50 -2.96 8.01
N GLU A 55 -2.71 -2.67 7.52
CA GLU A 55 -3.26 -3.34 6.35
C GLU A 55 -2.48 -2.99 5.07
N LEU A 56 -2.06 -1.73 4.93
CA LEU A 56 -1.24 -1.28 3.81
C LEU A 56 0.11 -2.00 3.77
N VAL A 57 0.81 -2.12 4.90
CA VAL A 57 2.10 -2.83 4.95
C VAL A 57 1.93 -4.29 4.54
N ASN A 58 0.88 -4.95 5.02
CA ASN A 58 0.57 -6.32 4.62
C ASN A 58 0.25 -6.44 3.13
N LEU A 59 -0.49 -5.48 2.57
CA LEU A 59 -0.80 -5.43 1.14
C LEU A 59 0.49 -5.26 0.31
N VAL A 60 1.34 -4.28 0.66
CA VAL A 60 2.60 -4.05 -0.04
C VAL A 60 3.46 -5.32 -0.02
N ALA A 61 3.54 -6.00 1.14
CA ALA A 61 4.30 -7.24 1.25
C ALA A 61 3.83 -8.31 0.26
N GLN A 62 2.51 -8.51 0.16
CA GLN A 62 1.89 -9.46 -0.77
C GLN A 62 2.16 -9.11 -2.23
N VAL A 63 2.04 -7.82 -2.60
CA VAL A 63 2.30 -7.35 -3.97
C VAL A 63 3.76 -7.52 -4.37
N VAL A 64 4.70 -7.22 -3.47
CA VAL A 64 6.13 -7.35 -3.73
C VAL A 64 6.52 -8.82 -3.99
N VAL A 65 5.99 -9.76 -3.20
CA VAL A 65 6.29 -11.19 -3.39
C VAL A 65 5.49 -11.84 -4.52
N SER A 66 4.40 -11.22 -4.97
CA SER A 66 3.55 -11.76 -6.04
C SER A 66 4.34 -11.91 -7.35
N PRO A 67 4.37 -13.10 -7.97
CA PRO A 67 5.03 -13.29 -9.26
C PRO A 67 4.22 -12.69 -10.42
N ALA A 68 2.93 -12.42 -10.22
CA ALA A 68 2.05 -11.88 -11.25
C ALA A 68 2.21 -10.36 -11.45
N GLU A 69 2.73 -9.67 -10.43
CA GLU A 69 2.87 -8.21 -10.46
C GLU A 69 4.16 -7.77 -11.18
N THR A 70 4.06 -6.69 -11.94
CA THR A 70 5.19 -6.17 -12.70
C THR A 70 6.24 -5.52 -11.79
N PRO A 71 7.51 -5.45 -12.22
CA PRO A 71 8.56 -4.76 -11.46
C PRO A 71 8.22 -3.30 -11.15
N GLU A 72 7.51 -2.62 -12.06
CA GLU A 72 7.09 -1.23 -11.88
C GLU A 72 6.07 -1.08 -10.74
N VAL A 73 5.07 -1.95 -10.69
CA VAL A 73 4.09 -2.00 -9.59
C VAL A 73 4.81 -2.26 -8.27
N LYS A 74 5.73 -3.23 -8.23
CA LYS A 74 6.53 -3.54 -7.04
C LYS A 74 7.35 -2.35 -6.57
N ALA A 75 7.96 -1.62 -7.51
CA ALA A 75 8.70 -0.41 -7.19
C ALA A 75 7.79 0.72 -6.65
N LEU A 76 6.58 0.86 -7.20
CA LEU A 76 5.58 1.82 -6.73
C LEU A 76 5.18 1.54 -5.27
N VAL A 77 4.76 0.32 -4.97
CA VAL A 77 4.35 -0.06 -3.61
C VAL A 77 5.55 -0.11 -2.64
N GLY A 78 6.74 -0.45 -3.13
CA GLY A 78 7.97 -0.41 -2.35
C GLY A 78 8.35 1.01 -1.92
N ARG A 79 8.19 2.01 -2.80
CA ARG A 79 8.37 3.43 -2.44
C ARG A 79 7.38 3.88 -1.38
N LEU A 80 6.12 3.44 -1.48
CA LEU A 80 5.11 3.70 -0.45
C LEU A 80 5.54 3.13 0.91
N PHE A 81 6.02 1.89 0.95
CA PHE A 81 6.54 1.29 2.18
C PHE A 81 7.73 2.07 2.74
N SER A 82 8.70 2.45 1.90
CA SER A 82 9.84 3.27 2.30
C SER A 82 9.39 4.58 2.96
N HIS A 83 8.40 5.24 2.37
CA HIS A 83 7.81 6.47 2.91
C HIS A 83 7.14 6.23 4.27
N LEU A 84 6.37 5.15 4.43
CA LEU A 84 5.74 4.80 5.71
C LEU A 84 6.79 4.54 6.81
N ILE A 85 7.89 3.86 6.47
CA ILE A 85 9.01 3.65 7.42
C ILE A 85 9.63 5.00 7.83
N SER A 86 9.84 5.92 6.90
CA SER A 86 10.35 7.26 7.22
C SER A 86 9.38 8.08 8.07
N LEU A 87 8.07 7.93 7.88
CA LEU A 87 7.04 8.66 8.65
C LEU A 87 6.87 8.13 10.07
N TYR A 88 6.82 6.80 10.23
CA TYR A 88 6.43 6.17 11.49
C TYR A 88 7.62 5.61 12.30
N GLY A 89 8.77 5.39 11.64
CA GLY A 89 10.00 4.90 12.27
C GLY A 89 9.76 3.67 13.15
N HIS A 90 10.12 3.77 14.43
CA HIS A 90 10.00 2.70 15.42
C HIS A 90 8.56 2.18 15.62
N GLN A 91 7.53 2.97 15.31
CA GLN A 91 6.13 2.52 15.42
C GLN A 91 5.78 1.41 14.41
N MET A 92 6.61 1.21 13.39
CA MET A 92 6.46 0.15 12.40
C MET A 92 6.97 -1.20 12.90
N GLN A 93 7.81 -1.24 13.94
CA GLN A 93 8.43 -2.45 14.48
C GLN A 93 7.43 -3.59 14.79
N PRO A 94 6.29 -3.36 15.50
CA PRO A 94 5.32 -4.41 15.77
C PRO A 94 4.64 -4.93 14.50
N ILE A 95 4.41 -4.06 13.51
CA ILE A 95 3.80 -4.44 12.23
C ILE A 95 4.75 -5.34 11.46
N LEU A 96 6.03 -4.93 11.36
CA LEU A 96 7.07 -5.70 10.68
C LEU A 96 7.33 -7.05 11.35
N SER A 97 7.28 -7.10 12.68
CA SER A 97 7.47 -8.33 13.45
C SER A 97 6.35 -9.35 13.25
N ASN A 98 5.16 -8.90 12.86
CA ASN A 98 4.02 -9.77 12.55
C ASN A 98 4.04 -10.32 11.12
N LEU A 99 4.97 -9.88 10.26
CA LEU A 99 5.10 -10.39 8.91
C LEU A 99 5.81 -11.74 8.90
N SER A 100 5.49 -12.56 7.89
CA SER A 100 6.28 -13.77 7.63
C SER A 100 7.71 -13.41 7.22
N PRO A 101 8.70 -14.28 7.45
CA PRO A 101 10.08 -14.02 7.05
C PRO A 101 10.25 -13.69 5.56
N ALA A 102 9.46 -14.35 4.69
CA ALA A 102 9.47 -14.08 3.26
C ALA A 102 9.01 -12.65 2.92
N HIS A 103 7.91 -12.21 3.54
CA HIS A 103 7.38 -10.85 3.38
C HIS A 103 8.33 -9.80 3.93
N ALA A 104 8.88 -10.02 5.13
CA ALA A 104 9.83 -9.11 5.76
C ALA A 104 11.10 -8.93 4.91
N ASN A 105 11.68 -10.04 4.40
CA ASN A 105 12.86 -10.00 3.55
C ASN A 105 12.60 -9.26 2.22
N ALA A 106 11.43 -9.46 1.63
CA ALA A 106 11.05 -8.79 0.39
C ALA A 106 10.90 -7.28 0.57
N LEU A 107 10.33 -6.85 1.70
CA LEU A 107 10.19 -5.43 2.04
C LEU A 107 11.51 -4.77 2.45
N ALA A 108 12.45 -5.52 3.03
CA ALA A 108 13.74 -5.00 3.49
C ALA A 108 14.54 -4.32 2.38
N VAL A 109 14.37 -4.73 1.12
CA VAL A 109 15.02 -4.12 -0.06
C VAL A 109 14.58 -2.66 -0.27
N PHE A 110 13.39 -2.29 0.21
CA PHE A 110 12.79 -0.97 0.08
C PHE A 110 12.91 -0.11 1.34
N ALA A 111 13.43 -0.66 2.43
CA ALA A 111 13.67 0.12 3.65
C ALA A 111 14.65 1.27 3.33
N PRO A 112 14.41 2.48 3.86
CA PRO A 112 15.32 3.60 3.66
C PRO A 112 16.71 3.21 4.19
N LYS A 113 17.75 3.45 3.38
CA LYS A 113 19.14 3.28 3.81
C LYS A 113 19.44 4.43 4.79
N SER A 114 19.75 4.08 6.05
CA SER A 114 20.23 5.02 7.06
C SER A 114 21.49 5.76 6.61
#